data_AF-A0A434CYU9-F1
#
_entry.id   AF-A0A434CYU9-F1
#
_cell.length_a   1.000
_cell.length_b   1.000
_cell.length_c   1.000
_cell.angle_alpha   90.00
_cell.angle_beta   90.00
_cell.angle_gamma   90.00
#
_symmetry.space_group_name_H-M   'P 1'
#
loop_
_entity.id
_entity.type
_entity.pdbx_description
1 polymer ?
#
loop_
_entity_poly.entity_id
_entity_poly.type
_entity_poly.pdbx_seq_one_letter_code
_entity_poly.pdbx_strand_id
1 'polypeptide(L)'
;MLRLAGRKSEVDVMEKKRDYSLVGESTRIAIETGLASAEWYHTDVPRKAMKELMQRSDGPAIRDTIIWIVAILGSAAGIVWFWSTWWVVPFLLVYGVLYGSSSDSRWHECGHGTAFRTRWMNDAVYQIASFMLMRNPVTWRWSHARHHTDTIIVGRDAEIAVMRPPDLMRAALA
;
A
#
# COMPACT_ATOMS: atom_id res chain seq x y z
N MET A 1 -31.98 -7.62 -55.02
CA MET A 1 -32.12 -8.17 -53.65
C MET A 1 -30.76 -8.14 -52.96
N LEU A 2 -30.46 -7.06 -52.24
CA LEU A 2 -29.25 -6.96 -51.41
C LEU A 2 -29.48 -7.71 -50.09
N ARG A 3 -28.68 -8.74 -49.82
CA ARG A 3 -28.54 -9.31 -48.47
C ARG A 3 -27.70 -8.35 -47.64
N LEU A 4 -28.34 -7.60 -46.77
CA LEU A 4 -27.67 -6.89 -45.68
C LEU A 4 -27.11 -7.94 -44.71
N ALA A 5 -25.79 -8.13 -44.75
CA ALA A 5 -25.07 -8.86 -43.71
C ALA A 5 -25.31 -8.14 -42.38
N GLY A 6 -25.90 -8.86 -41.42
CA GLY A 6 -26.18 -8.34 -40.08
C GLY A 6 -24.93 -7.75 -39.46
N ARG A 7 -24.97 -6.43 -39.25
CA ARG A 7 -24.05 -5.70 -38.40
C ARG A 7 -24.10 -6.39 -37.03
N LYS A 8 -23.01 -7.04 -36.63
CA LYS A 8 -22.84 -7.49 -35.23
C LYS A 8 -23.11 -6.25 -34.37
N SER A 9 -24.17 -6.30 -33.59
CA SER A 9 -24.56 -5.22 -32.70
C SER A 9 -23.39 -4.87 -31.80
N GLU A 10 -23.00 -3.59 -31.80
CA GLU A 10 -21.94 -2.97 -30.99
C GLU A 10 -22.22 -2.99 -29.47
N VAL A 11 -23.01 -3.95 -28.98
CA VAL A 11 -23.54 -3.97 -27.60
C VAL A 11 -23.32 -5.33 -26.91
N ASP A 12 -22.54 -6.24 -27.51
CA ASP A 12 -22.22 -7.54 -26.89
C ASP A 12 -20.77 -7.61 -26.37
N VAL A 13 -20.20 -6.45 -26.02
CA VAL A 13 -19.18 -6.42 -24.98
C VAL A 13 -19.92 -6.63 -23.66
N MET A 14 -20.33 -7.88 -23.38
CA MET A 14 -20.42 -8.31 -22.00
C MET A 14 -19.07 -7.95 -21.39
N GLU A 15 -19.04 -6.89 -20.60
CA GLU A 15 -17.86 -6.39 -19.91
C GLU A 15 -17.33 -7.53 -19.04
N LYS A 16 -16.43 -8.33 -19.61
CA LYS A 16 -15.95 -9.54 -18.97
C LYS A 16 -15.25 -9.09 -17.70
N LYS A 17 -15.86 -9.41 -16.55
CA LYS A 17 -15.35 -9.01 -15.24
C LYS A 17 -13.85 -9.34 -15.19
N ARG A 18 -13.05 -8.32 -14.92
CA ARG A 18 -11.59 -8.44 -14.90
C ARG A 18 -11.18 -9.50 -13.88
N ASP A 19 -10.22 -10.34 -14.24
CA ASP A 19 -9.72 -11.39 -13.37
C ASP A 19 -8.57 -10.87 -12.52
N TYR A 20 -8.86 -10.50 -11.27
CA TYR A 20 -7.87 -10.00 -10.33
C TYR A 20 -7.03 -11.10 -9.64
N SER A 21 -7.27 -12.38 -9.97
CA SER A 21 -6.49 -13.49 -9.42
C SER A 21 -5.03 -13.41 -9.85
N LEU A 22 -4.09 -13.64 -8.92
CA LEU A 22 -2.66 -13.66 -9.21
C LEU A 22 -2.21 -14.82 -10.12
N VAL A 23 -3.06 -15.83 -10.28
CA VAL A 23 -2.83 -17.04 -11.09
C VAL A 23 -3.85 -17.18 -12.23
N GLY A 24 -4.59 -16.11 -12.50
CA GLY A 24 -5.69 -16.10 -13.45
C GLY A 24 -5.30 -15.72 -14.88
N GLU A 25 -6.33 -15.51 -15.70
CA GLU A 25 -6.18 -15.18 -17.11
C GLU A 25 -5.51 -13.81 -17.32
N SER A 26 -5.82 -12.82 -16.48
CA SER A 26 -5.18 -11.50 -16.59
C SER A 26 -3.68 -11.54 -16.26
N THR A 27 -3.23 -12.44 -15.38
CA THR A 27 -1.79 -12.69 -15.16
C THR A 27 -1.11 -13.18 -16.44
N ARG A 28 -1.72 -14.16 -17.11
CA ARG A 28 -1.20 -14.73 -18.35
C ARG A 28 -1.09 -13.66 -19.43
N ILE A 29 -2.16 -12.89 -19.63
CA ILE A 29 -2.19 -11.77 -20.59
C ILE A 29 -1.10 -10.75 -20.25
N ALA A 30 -0.97 -10.33 -18.99
CA ALA A 30 0.03 -9.33 -18.60
C ALA A 30 1.46 -9.79 -18.90
N ILE A 31 1.76 -11.09 -18.75
CA ILE A 31 3.06 -11.65 -19.12
C ILE A 31 3.23 -11.68 -20.65
N GLU A 32 2.25 -12.21 -21.37
CA GLU A 32 2.29 -12.35 -22.84
C GLU A 32 2.41 -10.99 -23.55
N THR A 33 1.83 -9.93 -22.99
CA THR A 33 1.91 -8.57 -23.54
C THR A 33 3.10 -7.77 -23.00
N GLY A 34 3.96 -8.36 -22.17
CA GLY A 34 5.14 -7.68 -21.60
C GLY A 34 4.84 -6.59 -20.56
N LEU A 35 3.64 -6.61 -19.95
CA LEU A 35 3.26 -5.68 -18.88
C LEU A 35 3.76 -6.14 -17.50
N ALA A 36 3.97 -7.44 -17.31
CA ALA A 36 4.57 -7.96 -16.09
C ALA A 36 6.06 -7.63 -16.05
N SER A 37 6.49 -6.92 -15.00
CA SER A 37 7.87 -6.45 -14.80
C SER A 37 8.41 -5.69 -16.02
N ALA A 38 7.55 -4.85 -16.62
CA ALA A 38 7.87 -4.07 -17.80
C ALA A 38 9.10 -3.17 -17.57
N GLU A 39 9.89 -2.95 -18.61
CA GLU A 39 10.89 -1.87 -18.61
C GLU A 39 10.19 -0.53 -18.80
N TRP A 40 9.98 0.18 -17.69
CA TRP A 40 9.48 1.54 -17.70
C TRP A 40 10.53 2.53 -18.19
N TYR A 41 10.08 3.71 -18.60
CA TYR A 41 10.98 4.82 -18.86
C TYR A 41 11.78 5.17 -17.58
N HIS A 42 13.09 5.28 -17.73
CA HIS A 42 13.98 5.77 -16.70
C HIS A 42 14.67 7.04 -17.21
N THR A 43 14.56 8.13 -16.45
CA THR A 43 15.33 9.35 -16.73
C THR A 43 16.82 9.02 -16.70
N ASP A 44 17.58 9.54 -17.67
CA ASP A 44 19.03 9.37 -17.72
C ASP A 44 19.72 10.16 -16.61
N VAL A 45 19.85 9.54 -15.44
CA VAL A 45 20.52 10.08 -14.26
C VAL A 45 21.76 9.22 -14.00
N PRO A 46 22.97 9.81 -13.95
CA PRO A 46 24.19 9.05 -13.66
C PRO A 46 24.07 8.29 -12.34
N ARG A 47 24.52 7.03 -12.31
CA ARG A 47 24.46 6.16 -11.12
C ARG A 47 25.04 6.80 -9.86
N LYS A 48 26.10 7.61 -10.02
CA LYS A 48 26.72 8.35 -8.91
C LYS A 48 25.76 9.38 -8.31
N ALA A 49 25.10 10.18 -9.14
CA ALA A 49 24.12 11.16 -8.70
C ALA A 49 22.91 10.48 -8.03
N MET A 50 22.41 9.39 -8.61
CA MET A 50 21.32 8.61 -8.00
C MET A 50 21.69 8.11 -6.59
N LYS A 51 22.91 7.59 -6.42
CA LYS A 51 23.40 7.14 -5.10
C LYS A 51 23.51 8.28 -4.09
N GLU A 52 23.90 9.47 -4.53
CA GLU A 52 23.97 10.67 -3.68
C GLU A 52 22.57 11.15 -3.24
N LEU A 53 21.55 10.97 -4.08
CA LEU A 53 20.16 11.32 -3.76
C LEU A 53 19.48 10.30 -2.83
N MET A 54 19.86 9.03 -2.90
CA MET A 54 19.27 7.93 -2.11
C MET A 54 19.97 7.69 -0.77
N GLN A 55 20.61 8.72 -0.19
CA GLN A 55 21.30 8.59 1.09
C GLN A 55 20.31 8.39 2.24
N ARG A 56 20.64 7.46 3.13
CA ARG A 56 19.84 7.12 4.31
C ARG A 56 20.57 7.51 5.58
N SER A 57 19.84 7.95 6.58
CA SER A 57 20.38 8.30 7.90
C SER A 57 19.42 7.87 9.00
N ASP A 58 19.94 7.43 10.14
CA ASP A 58 19.08 6.91 11.22
C ASP A 58 18.41 8.03 12.03
N GLY A 59 19.07 9.19 12.16
CA GLY A 59 18.65 10.28 13.05
C GLY A 59 17.20 10.74 12.88
N PRO A 60 16.76 11.13 11.66
CA PRO A 60 15.39 11.58 11.43
C PRO A 60 14.35 10.51 11.78
N ALA A 61 14.55 9.27 11.32
CA ALA A 61 13.61 8.18 11.56
C ALA A 61 13.56 7.77 13.05
N ILE A 62 14.69 7.82 13.78
CA ILE A 62 14.73 7.59 15.23
C ILE A 62 13.90 8.66 15.95
N ARG A 63 14.14 9.95 15.65
CA ARG A 63 13.42 11.06 16.26
C ARG A 63 11.92 10.91 16.05
N ASP A 64 11.50 10.67 14.80
CA ASP A 64 10.08 10.59 14.45
C ASP A 64 9.42 9.32 15.03
N THR A 65 10.18 8.25 15.21
CA THR A 65 9.71 7.04 15.92
C THR A 65 9.50 7.30 17.41
N ILE A 66 10.42 8.00 18.07
CA ILE A 66 10.28 8.37 19.49
C ILE A 66 9.06 9.28 19.68
N ILE A 67 8.91 10.33 18.86
CA ILE A 67 7.78 11.24 18.92
C ILE A 67 6.46 10.47 18.78
N TRP A 68 6.39 9.54 17.83
CA TRP A 68 5.20 8.72 17.60
C TRP A 68 4.87 7.79 18.78
N ILE A 69 5.86 7.08 19.33
CA ILE A 69 5.64 6.21 20.50
C ILE A 69 5.19 7.04 21.71
N VAL A 70 5.85 8.16 21.99
CA VAL A 70 5.49 9.04 23.12
C VAL A 70 4.08 9.59 22.94
N ALA A 71 3.71 10.03 21.73
CA ALA A 71 2.38 10.57 21.46
C ALA A 71 1.28 9.49 21.56
N ILE A 72 1.54 8.26 21.10
CA ILE A 72 0.61 7.13 21.26
C ILE A 72 0.44 6.76 22.74
N LEU A 73 1.52 6.59 23.48
CA LEU A 73 1.44 6.21 24.90
C LEU A 73 0.83 7.33 25.74
N GLY A 74 1.17 8.59 25.46
CA GLY A 74 0.59 9.75 26.12
C GLY A 74 -0.91 9.89 25.84
N SER A 75 -1.34 9.68 24.60
CA SER A 75 -2.77 9.69 24.27
C SER A 75 -3.51 8.51 24.87
N ALA A 76 -2.92 7.31 24.90
CA ALA A 76 -3.48 6.16 25.60
C ALA A 76 -3.66 6.42 27.11
N ALA A 77 -2.66 7.00 27.77
CA ALA A 77 -2.75 7.40 29.17
C ALA A 77 -3.86 8.44 29.39
N GLY A 78 -4.00 9.41 28.48
CA GLY A 78 -5.09 10.37 28.49
C GLY A 78 -6.46 9.70 28.34
N ILE A 79 -6.61 8.72 27.45
CA ILE A 79 -7.86 7.96 27.30
C ILE A 79 -8.24 7.28 28.62
N VAL A 80 -7.29 6.61 29.28
CA VAL A 80 -7.52 5.92 30.55
C VAL A 80 -7.91 6.91 31.64
N TRP A 81 -7.20 8.04 31.73
CA TRP A 81 -7.44 9.05 32.76
C TRP A 81 -8.79 9.76 32.59
N PHE A 82 -9.17 10.11 31.36
CA PHE A 82 -10.36 10.89 31.07
C PHE A 82 -11.59 10.05 30.70
N TRP A 83 -11.51 8.71 30.77
CA TRP A 83 -12.50 7.75 30.25
C TRP A 83 -13.97 8.08 30.54
N SER A 84 -14.27 8.63 31.73
CA SER A 84 -15.63 8.99 32.17
C SER A 84 -16.06 10.42 31.84
N THR A 85 -15.28 11.15 31.04
CA THR A 85 -15.48 12.57 30.74
C THR A 85 -15.39 12.84 29.24
N TRP A 86 -16.00 13.93 28.77
CA TRP A 86 -15.89 14.36 27.37
C TRP A 86 -14.46 14.74 26.96
N TRP A 87 -13.55 14.97 27.92
CA TRP A 87 -12.13 15.17 27.64
C TRP A 87 -11.44 13.94 27.04
N VAL A 88 -12.05 12.75 27.09
CA VAL A 88 -11.52 11.54 26.44
C VAL A 88 -11.45 11.66 24.91
N VAL A 89 -12.36 12.44 24.31
CA VAL A 89 -12.52 12.55 22.85
C VAL A 89 -11.26 13.02 22.13
N PRO A 90 -10.61 14.14 22.50
CA PRO A 90 -9.37 14.55 21.83
C PRO A 90 -8.26 13.48 21.92
N PHE A 91 -8.16 12.75 23.03
CA PHE A 91 -7.16 11.67 23.16
C PHE A 91 -7.49 10.45 22.31
N LEU A 92 -8.77 10.07 22.19
CA LEU A 92 -9.21 9.03 21.26
C LEU A 92 -8.90 9.41 19.81
N LEU A 93 -9.14 10.67 19.42
CA LEU A 93 -8.82 11.15 18.08
C LEU A 93 -7.32 11.09 17.79
N VAL A 94 -6.49 11.61 18.70
CA VAL A 94 -5.03 11.57 18.54
C VAL A 94 -4.54 10.13 18.50
N TYR A 95 -4.97 9.28 19.44
CA TYR A 95 -4.58 7.88 19.48
C TYR A 95 -4.98 7.15 18.20
N GLY A 96 -6.24 7.27 17.77
CA GLY A 96 -6.76 6.59 16.58
C GLY A 96 -6.04 7.02 15.30
N VAL A 97 -5.80 8.32 15.11
CA VAL A 97 -5.05 8.83 13.96
C VAL A 97 -3.62 8.29 13.97
N LEU A 98 -2.91 8.38 15.09
CA LEU A 98 -1.53 7.90 15.18
C LEU A 98 -1.44 6.37 15.06
N TYR A 99 -2.42 5.65 15.58
CA TYR A 99 -2.45 4.19 15.54
C TYR A 99 -2.72 3.67 14.12
N GLY A 100 -3.62 4.30 13.37
CA GLY A 100 -3.92 3.95 11.98
C GLY A 100 -2.92 4.54 10.99
N SER A 101 -3.01 5.84 10.73
CA SER A 101 -2.30 6.48 9.61
C SER A 101 -0.80 6.55 9.81
N SER A 102 -0.33 6.84 11.02
CA SER A 102 1.11 6.96 11.29
C SER A 102 1.80 5.60 11.38
N SER A 103 1.07 4.53 11.71
CA SER A 103 1.59 3.16 11.59
C SER A 103 1.70 2.74 10.13
N ASP A 104 0.74 3.10 9.28
CA ASP A 104 0.75 2.76 7.84
C ASP A 104 1.99 3.31 7.13
N SER A 105 2.33 4.58 7.36
CA SER A 105 3.57 5.16 6.79
C SER A 105 4.84 4.46 7.27
N ARG A 106 4.89 4.02 8.53
CA ARG A 106 6.02 3.27 9.09
C ARG A 106 6.10 1.86 8.53
N TRP A 107 4.97 1.18 8.40
CA TRP A 107 4.88 -0.11 7.73
C TRP A 107 5.39 0.00 6.29
N HIS A 108 4.99 1.04 5.56
CA HIS A 108 5.36 1.28 4.16
C HIS A 108 6.86 1.52 4.01
N GLU A 109 7.38 2.57 4.65
CA GLU A 109 8.76 3.02 4.46
C GLU A 109 9.79 2.05 5.09
N CYS A 110 9.47 1.47 6.25
CA CYS A 110 10.34 0.45 6.85
C CYS A 110 10.21 -0.91 6.12
N GLY A 111 9.07 -1.15 5.45
CA GLY A 111 8.88 -2.28 4.56
C GLY A 111 9.82 -2.24 3.35
N HIS A 112 10.05 -1.04 2.80
CA HIS A 112 11.05 -0.76 1.75
C HIS A 112 12.50 -0.79 2.25
N GLY A 113 12.72 -0.63 3.55
CA GLY A 113 14.05 -0.58 4.14
C GLY A 113 14.78 0.75 3.87
N THR A 114 14.01 1.82 3.64
CA THR A 114 14.51 3.14 3.27
C THR A 114 14.50 4.15 4.42
N ALA A 115 13.69 3.92 5.46
CA ALA A 115 13.62 4.81 6.62
C ALA A 115 14.96 4.93 7.37
N PHE A 116 15.61 3.80 7.67
CA PHE A 116 16.87 3.76 8.42
C PHE A 116 18.04 3.32 7.53
N ARG A 117 19.23 3.87 7.80
CA ARG A 117 20.50 3.35 7.28
C ARG A 117 20.81 2.00 7.93
N THR A 118 20.55 1.86 9.23
CA THR A 118 20.78 0.63 9.98
C THR A 118 19.63 -0.35 9.77
N ARG A 119 19.93 -1.46 9.08
CA ARG A 119 18.90 -2.38 8.55
C ARG A 119 17.92 -2.92 9.60
N TRP A 120 18.41 -3.39 10.74
CA TRP A 120 17.57 -4.02 11.76
C TRP A 120 16.52 -3.05 12.35
N MET A 121 16.79 -1.73 12.34
CA MET A 121 15.86 -0.73 12.84
C MET A 121 14.61 -0.66 11.97
N ASN A 122 14.76 -0.76 10.64
CA ASN A 122 13.62 -0.90 9.73
C ASN A 122 12.80 -2.13 10.10
N ASP A 123 13.43 -3.29 10.30
CA ASP A 123 12.71 -4.52 10.62
C ASP A 123 11.98 -4.44 11.96
N ALA A 124 12.58 -3.84 12.99
CA ALA A 124 11.93 -3.65 14.29
C ALA A 124 10.67 -2.78 14.19
N VAL A 125 10.79 -1.60 13.56
CA VAL A 125 9.66 -0.67 13.40
C VAL A 125 8.60 -1.26 12.47
N TYR A 126 9.01 -1.95 11.40
CA TYR A 126 8.12 -2.65 10.48
C TYR A 126 7.24 -3.69 11.18
N GLN A 127 7.81 -4.48 12.10
CA GLN A 127 7.05 -5.49 12.85
C GLN A 127 5.99 -4.85 13.76
N ILE A 128 6.36 -3.78 14.48
CA ILE A 128 5.43 -3.05 15.35
C ILE A 128 4.29 -2.45 14.52
N ALA A 129 4.62 -1.76 13.42
CA ALA A 129 3.63 -1.16 12.53
C ALA A 129 2.72 -2.21 11.86
N SER A 130 3.29 -3.35 11.45
CA SER A 130 2.53 -4.48 10.89
C SER A 130 1.51 -5.01 11.90
N PHE A 131 1.92 -5.17 13.17
CA PHE A 131 1.02 -5.61 14.23
C PHE A 131 -0.13 -4.63 14.44
N MET A 132 0.16 -3.32 14.51
CA MET A 132 -0.87 -2.30 14.69
C MET A 132 -1.88 -2.27 13.55
N LEU A 133 -1.44 -2.51 12.32
CA LEU A 133 -2.32 -2.55 11.14
C LEU A 133 -2.95 -3.92 10.89
N MET A 134 -2.73 -4.89 11.79
CA MET A 134 -3.17 -6.28 11.63
C MET A 134 -2.71 -6.91 10.30
N ARG A 135 -1.50 -6.54 9.84
CA ARG A 135 -0.88 -7.04 8.61
C ARG A 135 0.09 -8.18 8.93
N ASN A 136 -0.04 -9.31 8.23
CA ASN A 136 1.00 -10.33 8.25
C ASN A 136 2.31 -9.77 7.65
N PRO A 137 3.39 -9.63 8.44
CA PRO A 137 4.60 -8.93 8.00
C PRO A 137 5.32 -9.63 6.85
N VAL A 138 5.14 -10.94 6.67
CA VAL A 138 5.77 -11.70 5.57
C VAL A 138 4.97 -11.51 4.29
N THR A 139 3.67 -11.83 4.32
CA THR A 139 2.80 -11.77 3.15
C THR A 139 2.73 -10.34 2.61
N TRP A 140 2.56 -9.35 3.48
CA TRP A 140 2.46 -7.95 3.06
C TRP A 140 3.76 -7.40 2.49
N ARG A 141 4.93 -7.82 2.97
CA ARG A 141 6.20 -7.38 2.39
C ARG A 141 6.34 -7.79 0.93
N TRP A 142 5.97 -9.04 0.62
CA TRP A 142 6.05 -9.56 -0.75
C TRP A 142 4.91 -9.04 -1.64
N SER A 143 3.70 -8.91 -1.07
CA SER A 143 2.58 -8.23 -1.73
C SER A 143 2.98 -6.82 -2.16
N HIS A 144 3.57 -6.06 -1.24
CA HIS A 144 3.88 -4.66 -1.46
C HIS A 144 5.03 -4.48 -2.45
N ALA A 145 6.06 -5.32 -2.38
CA ALA A 145 7.11 -5.34 -3.39
C ALA A 145 6.56 -5.61 -4.80
N ARG A 146 5.61 -6.54 -4.91
CA ARG A 146 4.92 -6.84 -6.18
C ARG A 146 4.02 -5.68 -6.61
N HIS A 147 3.33 -5.02 -5.68
CA HIS A 147 2.55 -3.82 -5.95
C HIS A 147 3.40 -2.70 -6.58
N HIS A 148 4.61 -2.44 -6.08
CA HIS A 148 5.51 -1.43 -6.67
C HIS A 148 6.17 -1.88 -7.98
N THR A 149 6.23 -3.18 -8.24
CA THR A 149 6.78 -3.72 -9.50
C THR A 149 5.75 -3.64 -10.63
N ASP A 150 4.51 -4.02 -10.33
CA ASP A 150 3.44 -4.21 -11.31
C ASP A 150 2.18 -3.37 -10.94
N THR A 151 2.35 -2.12 -10.47
CA THR A 151 1.25 -1.28 -9.94
C THR A 151 0.07 -1.21 -10.89
N ILE A 152 -1.14 -1.47 -10.40
CA ILE A 152 -2.40 -1.41 -11.13
C ILE A 152 -2.55 -2.44 -12.28
N ILE A 153 -1.53 -3.26 -12.53
CA ILE A 153 -1.60 -4.33 -13.51
C ILE A 153 -2.47 -5.47 -12.95
N VAL A 154 -3.63 -5.65 -13.55
CA VAL A 154 -4.64 -6.65 -13.14
C VAL A 154 -4.06 -8.06 -13.22
N GLY A 155 -4.26 -8.87 -12.18
CA GLY A 155 -3.64 -10.20 -12.03
C GLY A 155 -2.19 -10.17 -11.52
N ARG A 156 -1.60 -8.98 -11.37
CA ARG A 156 -0.24 -8.83 -10.84
C ARG A 156 -0.22 -8.09 -9.51
N ASP A 157 -1.00 -7.03 -9.39
CA ASP A 157 -1.09 -6.23 -8.18
C ASP A 157 -2.20 -6.75 -7.25
N ALA A 158 -1.80 -7.30 -6.10
CA ALA A 158 -2.71 -7.79 -5.06
C ALA A 158 -3.31 -6.65 -4.20
N GLU A 159 -2.77 -5.43 -4.30
CA GLU A 159 -3.10 -4.29 -3.45
C GLU A 159 -4.07 -3.31 -4.14
N ILE A 160 -4.67 -3.69 -5.27
CA ILE A 160 -5.74 -2.92 -5.90
C ILE A 160 -6.98 -2.91 -5.00
N ALA A 161 -7.11 -1.86 -4.18
CA ALA A 161 -8.20 -1.72 -3.22
C ALA A 161 -9.58 -1.56 -3.91
N VAL A 162 -9.63 -0.80 -5.01
CA VAL A 162 -10.86 -0.54 -5.75
C VAL A 162 -10.75 -1.12 -7.16
N MET A 163 -11.30 -2.31 -7.31
CA MET A 163 -11.37 -3.04 -8.58
C MET A 163 -12.35 -2.37 -9.56
N ARG A 164 -12.23 -2.65 -10.85
CA ARG A 164 -13.11 -2.13 -11.91
C ARG A 164 -14.00 -3.24 -12.49
N PRO A 165 -15.32 -3.02 -12.62
CA PRO A 165 -16.06 -1.83 -12.17
C PRO A 165 -16.09 -1.71 -10.63
N PRO A 166 -16.16 -0.47 -10.08
CA PRO A 166 -16.11 -0.25 -8.64
C PRO A 166 -17.35 -0.80 -7.94
N ASP A 167 -17.12 -1.63 -6.93
CA ASP A 167 -18.15 -2.06 -5.98
C ASP A 167 -18.14 -1.09 -4.79
N LEU A 168 -19.01 -0.08 -4.85
CA LEU A 168 -19.05 1.00 -3.85
C LEU A 168 -19.47 0.50 -2.47
N MET A 169 -20.33 -0.52 -2.41
CA MET A 169 -20.76 -1.11 -1.14
C MET A 169 -19.61 -1.86 -0.48
N ARG A 170 -18.89 -2.67 -1.26
CA ARG A 170 -17.69 -3.32 -0.77
C ARG A 170 -16.61 -2.32 -0.35
N ALA A 171 -16.41 -1.25 -1.11
CA ALA A 171 -15.42 -0.22 -0.78
C ALA A 171 -15.77 0.57 0.49
N ALA A 172 -17.06 0.81 0.76
CA ALA A 172 -17.49 1.50 1.98
C ALA A 172 -17.40 0.64 3.24
N LEU A 173 -17.37 -0.69 3.10
CA LEU A 173 -17.36 -1.65 4.19
C LEU A 173 -16.00 -2.32 4.42
N ALA A 174 -15.01 -2.03 3.58
CA ALA A 174 -13.67 -2.61 3.60
C ALA A 174 -12.69 -1.84 4.51
#